data_AF-A0A0R2Q0A6-F1
#
_entry.id   AF-A0A0R2Q0A6-F1
#
_cell.length_a   1.000
_cell.length_b   1.000
_cell.length_c   1.000
_cell.angle_alpha   90.00
_cell.angle_beta   90.00
_cell.angle_gamma   90.00
#
_symmetry.space_group_name_H-M   'P 1'
#
loop_
_entity.id
_entity.type
_entity.pdbx_description
1 polymer ?
#
loop_
_entity_poly.entity_id
_entity_poly.type
_entity_poly.pdbx_seq_one_letter_code
_entity_poly.pdbx_strand_id
1 'polypeptide(L)'
;MQLSLDDASPALSNVVFCVLDLETAGSSAEVGGITEIGAVKYQGGQEIARFTTLVNPGCAIPSFIVMLTGITDIMVMNAPPIEEVLDDLVAFIGDSVIVAHNARFDMGFIQSSLERDGRPRLTNKVIDTVSLARRLVRSEVPNCKLSTLAESLGLRHQPAHRAINDVLATGDLLHYLIERAAGFGVFDLNDLIALPKLGAHPQAKKLKFTEQLPRTTGVYMFTDAQGEVLYVGKASNIRSRVRSYFGTNESRTKVGSLLKLMQGVEYIQTPDILTAEILELRIIGRLRPRYNHAGTRTAKYCYVRLTLDEEWPRLLVSKTPSAKGLCIGPISTRNMATEVVDAIESVIPLRRCTVRMGRKYVAPEGAPVCSAARLGLAQCPCSGTADPESYANVVRLAADALTGNSAFVLDALTERMNSHSEAQRYEEAAYLRDRIQTFNTVMRRYNQAVQLCERGSFSLRFNNIVYEIDHGVLASTRYADQMFTPLDGVSQTVRDAIIPPQSASNEFGALRNDVIDEVLCIAKFLEAQK
;
A
#
# COMPACT_ATOMS: atom_id res chain seq x y z
N MET A 1 8.97 -6.48 7.51
CA MET A 1 8.56 -5.06 7.39
C MET A 1 7.92 -4.97 6.04
N GLN A 2 6.61 -5.16 6.00
CA GLN A 2 5.84 -5.14 4.76
C GLN A 2 5.70 -3.65 4.43
N LEU A 3 6.49 -3.19 3.46
CA LEU A 3 6.21 -1.89 2.84
C LEU A 3 4.83 -2.04 2.20
N SER A 4 3.93 -1.10 2.49
CA SER A 4 2.65 -1.00 1.81
C SER A 4 2.89 -1.02 0.31
N LEU A 5 2.04 -1.77 -0.39
CA LEU A 5 1.95 -1.75 -1.83
C LEU A 5 1.45 -0.36 -2.20
N ASP A 6 2.35 0.54 -2.57
CA ASP A 6 1.95 1.77 -3.23
C ASP A 6 1.45 1.43 -4.63
N ASP A 7 0.44 2.17 -5.06
CA ASP A 7 -0.18 2.17 -6.39
C ASP A 7 0.82 1.86 -7.50
N ALA A 8 0.39 1.04 -8.46
CA ALA A 8 1.16 0.72 -9.65
C ALA A 8 1.79 2.00 -10.22
N SER A 9 3.12 2.09 -10.17
CA SER A 9 3.86 3.25 -10.67
C SER A 9 3.52 3.42 -12.16
N PRO A 10 3.00 4.59 -12.59
CA PRO A 10 2.62 4.78 -13.98
C PRO A 10 3.85 4.69 -14.88
N ALA A 11 3.71 4.01 -16.02
CA ALA A 11 4.71 4.01 -17.07
C ALA A 11 5.01 5.45 -17.52
N LEU A 12 6.29 5.77 -17.76
CA LEU A 12 6.71 7.14 -18.09
C LEU A 12 6.00 7.71 -19.32
N SER A 13 5.58 6.87 -20.27
CA SER A 13 4.80 7.29 -21.44
C SER A 13 3.44 7.89 -21.09
N ASN A 14 2.85 7.48 -19.97
CA ASN A 14 1.51 7.88 -19.54
C ASN A 14 1.55 9.04 -18.55
N VAL A 15 2.73 9.38 -18.04
CA VAL A 15 2.92 10.48 -17.08
C VAL A 15 2.86 11.81 -17.81
N VAL A 16 2.10 12.76 -17.24
CA VAL A 16 2.14 14.16 -17.66
C VAL A 16 3.24 14.87 -16.85
N PHE A 17 4.28 15.33 -17.54
CA PHE A 17 5.35 16.14 -16.97
C PHE A 17 5.08 17.62 -17.24
N CYS A 18 4.98 18.44 -16.21
CA CYS A 18 4.93 19.89 -16.33
C CYS A 18 6.34 20.45 -16.08
N VAL A 19 7.05 20.76 -17.17
CA VAL A 19 8.35 21.41 -17.10
C VAL A 19 8.12 22.90 -16.86
N LEU A 20 8.75 23.47 -15.85
CA LEU A 20 8.62 24.89 -15.50
C LEU A 20 9.97 25.52 -15.24
N ASP A 21 10.03 26.82 -15.47
CA ASP A 21 11.16 27.70 -15.20
C ASP A 21 10.65 29.10 -14.88
N LEU A 22 11.33 29.81 -13.97
CA LEU A 22 10.98 31.16 -13.54
C LEU A 22 12.14 32.12 -13.76
N GLU A 23 11.83 33.29 -14.33
CA GLU A 23 12.71 34.45 -14.20
C GLU A 23 12.29 35.27 -12.98
N THR A 24 13.27 35.83 -12.28
CA THR A 24 13.05 36.48 -10.98
C THR A 24 13.88 37.75 -10.85
N ALA A 25 13.41 38.70 -10.05
CA ALA A 25 14.12 39.93 -9.71
C ALA A 25 15.11 39.76 -8.54
N GLY A 26 15.36 38.53 -8.08
CA GLY A 26 16.24 38.26 -6.94
C GLY A 26 16.59 36.79 -6.78
N SER A 27 17.52 36.46 -5.89
CA SER A 27 18.00 35.09 -5.68
C SER A 27 17.10 34.24 -4.76
N SER A 28 16.07 34.82 -4.15
CA SER A 28 15.08 34.14 -3.33
C SER A 28 13.76 34.94 -3.26
N ALA A 29 12.68 34.27 -2.85
CA ALA A 29 11.36 34.87 -2.68
C ALA A 29 11.28 35.92 -1.54
N GLU A 30 12.31 36.00 -0.69
CA GLU A 30 12.45 37.03 0.34
C GLU A 30 13.05 38.32 -0.22
N VAL A 31 13.88 38.21 -1.26
CA VAL A 31 14.72 39.32 -1.76
C VAL A 31 14.22 39.85 -3.11
N GLY A 32 13.34 39.13 -3.81
CA GLY A 32 12.73 39.58 -5.06
C GLY A 32 11.41 38.86 -5.41
N GLY A 33 10.77 39.32 -6.48
CA GLY A 33 9.56 38.72 -7.04
C GLY A 33 9.82 37.96 -8.35
N ILE A 34 8.79 37.23 -8.82
CA ILE A 34 8.79 36.56 -10.12
C ILE A 34 8.56 37.61 -11.22
N THR A 35 9.30 37.55 -12.31
CA THR A 35 9.19 38.47 -13.45
C THR A 35 8.63 37.79 -14.71
N GLU A 36 8.85 36.49 -14.87
CA GLU A 36 8.29 35.69 -15.97
C GLU A 36 8.09 34.24 -15.50
N ILE A 37 7.02 33.61 -15.99
CA ILE A 37 6.72 32.19 -15.77
C ILE A 37 6.66 31.52 -17.13
N GLY A 38 7.41 30.42 -17.28
CA GLY A 38 7.27 29.48 -18.39
C GLY A 38 6.86 28.12 -17.85
N ALA A 39 5.89 27.47 -18.49
CA ALA A 39 5.58 26.07 -18.23
C ALA A 39 5.08 25.35 -19.50
N VAL A 40 5.53 24.12 -19.71
CA VAL A 40 5.11 23.26 -20.81
C VAL A 40 4.79 21.87 -20.27
N LYS A 41 3.63 21.33 -20.67
CA LYS A 41 3.24 19.96 -20.37
C LYS A 41 3.64 19.02 -21.49
N TYR A 42 4.28 17.92 -21.11
CA TYR A 42 4.62 16.82 -22.00
C TYR A 42 3.92 15.53 -21.57
N GLN A 43 3.46 14.75 -22.53
CA GLN A 43 3.01 13.36 -22.34
C GLN A 43 3.45 12.53 -23.54
N GLY A 44 4.03 11.35 -23.30
CA GLY A 44 4.52 10.49 -24.39
C GLY A 44 5.58 11.15 -25.29
N GLY A 45 6.33 12.13 -24.77
CA GLY A 45 7.32 12.90 -25.51
C GLY A 45 6.75 14.03 -26.40
N GLN A 46 5.44 14.25 -26.37
CA GLN A 46 4.76 15.32 -27.11
C GLN A 46 4.36 16.45 -26.20
N GLU A 47 4.50 17.68 -26.67
CA GLU A 47 3.94 18.86 -26.00
C GLU A 47 2.41 18.84 -26.11
N ILE A 48 1.72 18.92 -24.98
CA ILE A 48 0.24 18.86 -24.91
C ILE A 48 -0.38 20.18 -24.44
N ALA A 49 0.37 21.04 -23.75
CA ALA A 49 -0.09 22.36 -23.32
C ALA A 49 1.09 23.28 -22.98
N ARG A 50 0.88 24.58 -23.09
CA ARG A 50 1.88 25.63 -22.79
C ARG A 50 1.26 26.78 -22.02
N PHE A 51 2.00 27.30 -21.07
CA PHE A 51 1.65 28.47 -20.26
C PHE A 51 2.86 29.40 -20.20
N THR A 52 2.66 30.67 -20.54
CA THR A 52 3.70 31.70 -20.45
C THR A 52 3.08 33.02 -20.05
N THR A 53 3.65 33.70 -19.06
CA THR A 53 3.21 35.05 -18.69
C THR A 53 4.36 35.85 -18.10
N LEU A 54 4.35 37.16 -18.38
CA LEU A 54 5.11 38.11 -17.57
C LEU A 54 4.36 38.33 -16.25
N VAL A 55 5.11 38.65 -15.21
CA VAL A 55 4.59 38.93 -13.87
C VAL A 55 5.23 40.21 -13.37
N ASN A 56 4.42 41.07 -12.75
CA ASN A 56 4.95 42.22 -12.04
C ASN A 56 5.56 41.74 -10.71
N PRO A 57 6.89 41.86 -10.51
CA PRO A 57 7.55 41.35 -9.30
C PRO A 57 7.26 42.19 -8.06
N GLY A 58 6.60 43.34 -8.18
CA GLY A 58 6.34 44.28 -7.08
C GLY A 58 7.59 45.02 -6.57
N CYS A 59 8.74 44.84 -7.22
CA CYS A 59 10.00 45.48 -6.89
C CYS A 59 10.77 45.88 -8.16
N ALA A 60 11.75 46.78 -8.02
CA ALA A 60 12.63 47.17 -9.14
C ALA A 60 13.54 46.00 -9.53
N ILE A 61 13.73 45.78 -10.83
CA ILE A 61 14.61 44.73 -11.34
C ILE A 61 16.06 45.26 -11.37
N PRO A 62 17.00 44.65 -10.62
CA PRO A 62 18.41 45.04 -10.66
C PRO A 62 19.00 45.00 -12.07
N SER A 63 19.84 45.98 -12.44
CA SER A 63 20.39 46.09 -13.80
C SER A 63 21.13 44.83 -14.28
N PHE A 64 21.78 44.10 -13.37
CA PHE A 64 22.47 42.85 -13.74
C PHE A 64 21.49 41.73 -14.13
N ILE A 65 20.26 41.72 -13.57
CA ILE A 65 19.20 40.78 -13.93
C ILE A 65 18.60 41.18 -15.27
N VAL A 66 18.36 42.48 -15.50
CA VAL A 66 17.93 42.99 -16.81
C VAL A 66 18.93 42.60 -17.91
N MET A 67 20.23 42.72 -17.64
CA MET A 67 21.28 42.31 -18.58
C MET A 67 21.31 40.79 -18.82
N LEU A 68 20.89 39.98 -17.84
CA LEU A 68 20.89 38.53 -17.93
C LEU A 68 19.66 38.02 -18.69
N THR A 69 18.47 38.51 -18.35
CA THR A 69 17.19 37.98 -18.82
C THR A 69 16.56 38.80 -19.94
N GLY A 70 17.00 40.05 -20.11
CA GLY A 70 16.39 41.01 -21.01
C GLY A 70 15.03 41.56 -20.54
N ILE A 71 14.54 41.15 -19.36
CA ILE A 71 13.27 41.64 -18.81
C ILE A 71 13.52 42.98 -18.12
N THR A 72 12.84 44.02 -18.59
CA THR A 72 12.95 45.39 -18.05
C THR A 72 11.75 45.72 -17.17
N ASP A 73 11.90 46.68 -16.24
CA ASP A 73 10.78 47.19 -15.42
C ASP A 73 9.60 47.65 -16.30
N ILE A 74 9.88 48.22 -17.48
CA ILE A 74 8.86 48.69 -18.43
C ILE A 74 8.01 47.53 -18.96
N MET A 75 8.61 46.36 -19.19
CA MET A 75 7.88 45.18 -19.69
C MET A 75 6.91 44.61 -18.66
N VAL A 76 7.28 44.65 -17.38
CA VAL A 76 6.50 44.03 -16.29
C VAL A 76 5.61 45.02 -15.55
N MET A 77 5.76 46.33 -15.77
CA MET A 77 4.99 47.37 -15.08
C MET A 77 3.47 47.16 -15.18
N ASN A 78 2.99 46.76 -16.36
CA ASN A 78 1.57 46.50 -16.63
C ASN A 78 1.22 45.00 -16.63
N ALA A 79 2.18 44.13 -16.28
CA ALA A 79 1.91 42.71 -16.13
C ALA A 79 1.11 42.47 -14.83
N PRO A 80 0.31 41.39 -14.75
CA PRO A 80 -0.40 41.05 -13.53
C PRO A 80 0.59 40.75 -12.38
N PRO A 81 0.26 41.08 -11.12
CA PRO A 81 1.01 40.61 -9.98
C PRO A 81 0.86 39.10 -9.82
N ILE A 82 1.76 38.46 -9.06
CA ILE A 82 1.77 36.99 -8.95
C ILE A 82 0.45 36.44 -8.39
N GLU A 83 -0.18 37.14 -7.46
CA GLU A 83 -1.43 36.75 -6.81
C GLU A 83 -2.58 36.55 -7.81
N GLU A 84 -2.62 37.33 -8.91
CA GLU A 84 -3.61 37.18 -9.98
C GLU A 84 -3.32 36.01 -10.92
N VAL A 85 -2.07 35.52 -10.95
CA VAL A 85 -1.59 34.46 -11.85
C VAL A 85 -1.63 33.09 -11.17
N LEU A 86 -1.63 33.03 -9.83
CA LEU A 86 -1.53 31.78 -9.06
C LEU A 86 -2.63 30.77 -9.39
N ASP A 87 -3.88 31.21 -9.56
CA ASP A 87 -5.00 30.31 -9.91
C ASP A 87 -4.78 29.61 -11.25
N ASP A 88 -4.43 30.39 -12.27
CA ASP A 88 -4.17 29.86 -13.62
C ASP A 88 -2.96 28.94 -13.64
N LEU A 89 -1.91 29.27 -12.88
CA LEU A 89 -0.71 28.43 -12.76
C LEU A 89 -1.02 27.10 -12.06
N VAL A 90 -1.72 27.14 -10.92
CA VAL A 90 -2.08 25.93 -10.16
C VAL A 90 -3.02 25.04 -10.99
N ALA A 91 -4.00 25.63 -11.66
CA ALA A 91 -4.88 24.92 -12.58
C ALA A 91 -4.11 24.33 -13.77
N PHE A 92 -3.16 25.08 -14.33
CA PHE A 92 -2.30 24.59 -15.39
C PHE A 92 -1.44 23.42 -14.93
N ILE A 93 -0.88 23.44 -13.72
CA ILE A 93 -0.09 22.32 -13.16
C ILE A 93 -0.99 21.10 -12.91
N GLY A 94 -2.11 21.26 -12.20
CA GLY A 94 -3.02 20.16 -11.84
C GLY A 94 -2.28 19.03 -11.11
N ASP A 95 -2.58 17.76 -11.46
CA ASP A 95 -1.94 16.57 -10.85
C ASP A 95 -0.63 16.13 -11.54
N SER A 96 -0.08 16.96 -12.42
CA SER A 96 1.12 16.61 -13.19
C SER A 96 2.38 16.48 -12.30
N VAL A 97 3.39 15.80 -12.83
CA VAL A 97 4.72 15.74 -12.22
C VAL A 97 5.47 17.01 -12.60
N ILE A 98 5.85 17.81 -11.61
CA ILE A 98 6.61 19.04 -11.83
C ILE A 98 8.05 18.69 -12.17
N VAL A 99 8.61 19.32 -13.20
CA VAL A 99 10.00 19.18 -13.60
C VAL A 99 10.63 20.55 -13.69
N ALA A 100 11.80 20.74 -13.09
CA ALA A 100 12.59 21.96 -13.23
C ALA A 100 14.08 21.66 -13.15
N HIS A 101 14.91 22.57 -13.64
CA HIS A 101 16.36 22.47 -13.52
C HIS A 101 16.82 23.22 -12.27
N ASN A 102 17.25 22.51 -11.23
CA ASN A 102 17.41 23.05 -9.88
C ASN A 102 16.06 23.41 -9.21
N ALA A 103 15.10 22.49 -9.31
CA ALA A 103 13.69 22.68 -8.90
C ALA A 103 13.44 23.27 -7.50
N ARG A 104 14.40 23.18 -6.57
CA ARG A 104 14.31 23.84 -5.26
C ARG A 104 14.13 25.36 -5.39
N PHE A 105 14.75 25.97 -6.40
CA PHE A 105 14.67 27.40 -6.64
C PHE A 105 13.25 27.81 -7.05
N ASP A 106 12.74 27.25 -8.14
CA ASP A 106 11.43 27.58 -8.70
C ASP A 106 10.29 27.24 -7.73
N MET A 107 10.35 26.05 -7.14
CA MET A 107 9.37 25.63 -6.13
C MET A 107 9.43 26.50 -4.89
N GLY A 108 10.61 27.04 -4.54
CA GLY A 108 10.75 27.99 -3.44
C GLY A 108 9.95 29.26 -3.67
N PHE A 109 10.02 29.83 -4.88
CA PHE A 109 9.22 31.00 -5.26
C PHE A 109 7.72 30.69 -5.29
N ILE A 110 7.32 29.61 -5.98
CA ILE A 110 5.89 29.24 -6.10
C ILE A 110 5.26 28.96 -4.73
N GLN A 111 5.90 28.15 -3.89
CA GLN A 111 5.37 27.82 -2.56
C GLN A 111 5.31 29.06 -1.67
N SER A 112 6.31 29.95 -1.73
CA SER A 112 6.31 31.21 -0.97
C SER A 112 5.19 32.15 -1.41
N SER A 113 4.92 32.25 -2.72
CA SER A 113 3.82 33.05 -3.25
C SER A 113 2.46 32.49 -2.84
N LEU A 114 2.28 31.16 -2.90
CA LEU A 114 1.06 30.50 -2.43
C LEU A 114 0.83 30.74 -0.93
N GLU A 115 1.87 30.57 -0.11
CA GLU A 115 1.80 30.79 1.34
C GLU A 115 1.46 32.24 1.69
N ARG A 116 2.06 33.21 0.99
CA ARG A 116 1.82 34.64 1.20
C ARG A 116 0.37 35.03 0.87
N ASP A 117 -0.20 34.41 -0.16
CA ASP A 117 -1.58 34.63 -0.60
C ASP A 117 -2.60 33.75 0.13
N GLY A 118 -2.18 32.98 1.15
CA GLY A 118 -3.06 32.14 1.97
C GLY A 118 -3.59 30.90 1.25
N ARG A 119 -2.91 30.43 0.20
CA ARG A 119 -3.32 29.28 -0.61
C ARG A 119 -2.66 27.97 -0.15
N PRO A 120 -3.27 26.80 -0.44
CA PRO A 120 -2.66 25.51 -0.16
C PRO A 120 -1.33 25.30 -0.90
N ARG A 121 -0.38 24.63 -0.25
CA ARG A 121 0.89 24.23 -0.87
C ARG A 121 0.66 23.20 -1.97
N LEU A 122 1.48 23.26 -3.02
CA LEU A 122 1.53 22.20 -4.03
C LEU A 122 2.08 20.90 -3.41
N THR A 123 1.36 19.79 -3.63
CA THR A 123 1.73 18.45 -3.15
C THR A 123 2.22 17.52 -4.27
N ASN A 124 2.41 18.07 -5.47
CA ASN A 124 2.87 17.35 -6.65
C ASN A 124 4.22 16.65 -6.43
N LYS A 125 4.42 15.54 -7.14
CA LYS A 125 5.75 14.94 -7.27
C LYS A 125 6.65 15.90 -8.06
N VAL A 126 7.89 16.08 -7.61
CA VAL A 126 8.88 16.97 -8.23
C VAL A 126 10.09 16.17 -8.72
N ILE A 127 10.53 16.44 -9.94
CA ILE A 127 11.77 15.92 -10.53
C ILE A 127 12.72 17.10 -10.80
N ASP A 128 13.93 16.98 -10.24
CA ASP A 128 15.02 17.92 -10.51
C ASP A 128 15.96 17.33 -11.57
N THR A 129 16.03 17.97 -12.74
CA THR A 129 16.88 17.51 -13.85
C THR A 129 18.37 17.64 -13.54
N VAL A 130 18.78 18.52 -12.61
CA VAL A 130 20.19 18.59 -12.15
C VAL A 130 20.57 17.29 -11.43
N SER A 131 19.70 16.82 -10.54
CA SER A 131 19.92 15.58 -9.78
C SER A 131 19.96 14.36 -10.70
N LEU A 132 19.10 14.31 -11.73
CA LEU A 132 19.15 13.27 -12.76
C LEU A 132 20.42 13.36 -13.62
N ALA A 133 20.76 14.55 -14.10
CA ALA A 133 21.95 14.76 -14.94
C ALA A 133 23.24 14.39 -14.20
N ARG A 134 23.36 14.78 -12.92
CA ARG A 134 24.48 14.38 -12.06
C ARG A 134 24.61 12.87 -11.94
N ARG A 135 23.50 12.14 -12.02
CA ARG A 135 23.51 10.68 -11.94
C ARG A 135 23.86 10.02 -13.27
N LEU A 136 23.27 10.53 -14.35
CA LEU A 136 23.27 9.85 -15.65
C LEU A 136 24.43 10.25 -16.55
N VAL A 137 24.85 11.52 -16.50
CA VAL A 137 25.77 12.10 -17.49
C VAL A 137 26.89 12.95 -16.89
N ARG A 138 27.08 12.94 -15.55
CA ARG A 138 28.08 13.78 -14.88
C ARG A 138 29.49 13.61 -15.43
N SER A 139 29.88 12.42 -15.85
CA SER A 139 31.20 12.12 -16.42
C SER A 139 31.37 12.59 -17.85
N GLU A 140 30.28 12.94 -18.55
CA GLU A 140 30.26 13.36 -19.95
C GLU A 140 30.33 14.89 -20.09
N VAL A 141 30.10 15.65 -19.01
CA VAL A 141 30.01 17.11 -19.03
C VAL A 141 30.88 17.76 -17.95
N PRO A 142 31.42 18.98 -18.17
CA PRO A 142 32.27 19.64 -17.18
C PRO A 142 31.50 20.02 -15.91
N ASN A 143 30.25 20.48 -16.07
CA ASN A 143 29.32 20.80 -14.99
C ASN A 143 27.88 20.54 -15.43
N CYS A 144 26.94 20.50 -14.48
CA CYS A 144 25.53 20.23 -14.75
C CYS A 144 24.68 21.51 -14.75
N LYS A 145 25.20 22.63 -15.26
CA LYS A 145 24.37 23.80 -15.59
C LYS A 145 23.59 23.51 -16.87
N LEU A 146 22.37 24.05 -17.00
CA LEU A 146 21.51 23.81 -18.15
C LEU A 146 22.19 24.17 -19.48
N SER A 147 22.87 25.32 -19.55
CA SER A 147 23.60 25.75 -20.75
C SER A 147 24.69 24.77 -21.15
N THR A 148 25.53 24.36 -20.20
CA THR A 148 26.59 23.35 -20.43
C THR A 148 25.99 22.02 -20.92
N LEU A 149 24.88 21.58 -20.32
CA LEU A 149 24.21 20.33 -20.70
C LEU A 149 23.60 20.44 -22.10
N ALA A 150 22.93 21.56 -22.41
CA ALA A 150 22.32 21.80 -23.71
C ALA A 150 23.34 21.83 -24.84
N GLU A 151 24.50 22.46 -24.61
CA GLU A 151 25.60 22.51 -25.56
C GLU A 151 26.28 21.13 -25.69
N SER A 152 26.71 20.53 -24.58
CA SER A 152 27.50 19.29 -24.59
C SER A 152 26.73 18.08 -25.12
N LEU A 153 25.40 18.06 -24.92
CA LEU A 153 24.53 16.97 -25.35
C LEU A 153 23.87 17.24 -26.71
N GLY A 154 24.10 18.42 -27.32
CA GLY A 154 23.51 18.79 -28.61
C GLY A 154 21.98 18.88 -28.57
N LEU A 155 21.42 19.44 -27.50
CA LEU A 155 19.97 19.60 -27.37
C LEU A 155 19.43 20.57 -28.42
N ARG A 156 18.17 20.36 -28.85
CA ARG A 156 17.52 21.14 -29.90
C ARG A 156 17.35 22.61 -29.50
N HIS A 157 16.94 22.85 -28.26
CA HIS A 157 16.78 24.18 -27.68
C HIS A 157 17.96 24.51 -26.77
N GLN A 158 18.41 25.76 -26.84
CA GLN A 158 19.47 26.30 -26.01
C GLN A 158 18.86 27.29 -25.02
N PRO A 159 19.23 27.25 -23.73
CA PRO A 159 18.73 28.19 -22.74
C PRO A 159 19.24 29.59 -23.04
N ALA A 160 18.43 30.59 -22.75
CA ALA A 160 18.70 31.98 -23.06
C ALA A 160 18.22 32.95 -21.97
N HIS A 161 18.00 32.46 -20.74
CA HIS A 161 17.50 33.27 -19.62
C HIS A 161 16.18 33.96 -19.98
N ARG A 162 15.32 33.17 -20.62
CA ARG A 162 13.92 33.49 -20.87
C ARG A 162 13.14 32.24 -20.52
N ALA A 163 12.10 32.39 -19.71
CA ALA A 163 11.47 31.24 -19.06
C ALA A 163 11.01 30.18 -20.06
N ILE A 164 10.44 30.60 -21.21
CA ILE A 164 10.01 29.64 -22.24
C ILE A 164 11.18 28.90 -22.92
N ASN A 165 12.30 29.57 -23.17
CA ASN A 165 13.46 28.95 -23.81
C ASN A 165 14.11 27.92 -22.87
N ASP A 166 14.21 28.29 -21.59
CA ASP A 166 14.80 27.45 -20.55
C ASP A 166 13.89 26.26 -20.21
N VAL A 167 12.56 26.43 -20.27
CA VAL A 167 11.60 25.31 -20.23
C VAL A 167 11.79 24.35 -21.39
N LEU A 168 11.91 24.84 -22.63
CA LEU A 168 12.09 23.98 -23.80
C LEU A 168 13.43 23.23 -23.75
N ALA A 169 14.51 23.90 -23.35
CA ALA A 169 15.81 23.27 -23.14
C ALA A 169 15.77 22.23 -22.00
N THR A 170 15.05 22.52 -20.91
CA THR A 170 14.83 21.57 -19.82
C THR A 170 13.96 20.38 -20.25
N GLY A 171 12.98 20.59 -21.13
CA GLY A 171 12.18 19.54 -21.74
C GLY A 171 13.00 18.61 -22.63
N ASP A 172 13.85 19.17 -23.49
CA ASP A 172 14.81 18.38 -24.29
C ASP A 172 15.76 17.58 -23.39
N LEU A 173 16.28 18.22 -22.33
CA LEU A 173 17.15 17.56 -21.36
C LEU A 173 16.41 16.43 -20.64
N LEU A 174 15.16 16.64 -20.22
CA LEU A 174 14.34 15.61 -19.58
C LEU A 174 14.16 14.40 -20.50
N HIS A 175 13.81 14.62 -21.78
CA HIS A 175 13.67 13.54 -22.76
C HIS A 175 14.98 12.75 -22.93
N TYR A 176 16.10 13.46 -23.08
CA TYR A 176 17.42 12.84 -23.17
C TYR A 176 17.78 12.02 -21.92
N LEU A 177 17.50 12.56 -20.73
CA LEU A 177 17.77 11.87 -19.47
C LEU A 177 16.85 10.65 -19.27
N ILE A 178 15.59 10.71 -19.71
CA ILE A 178 14.68 9.55 -19.71
C ILE A 178 15.21 8.47 -20.64
N GLU A 179 15.67 8.82 -21.84
CA GLU A 179 16.28 7.88 -22.78
C GLU A 179 17.53 7.22 -22.17
N ARG A 180 18.42 8.01 -21.55
CA ARG A 180 19.59 7.46 -20.83
C ARG A 180 19.17 6.59 -19.64
N ALA A 181 18.13 6.98 -18.90
CA ALA A 181 17.60 6.22 -17.77
C ALA A 181 17.00 4.87 -18.21
N ALA A 182 16.42 4.78 -19.41
CA ALA A 182 15.93 3.54 -19.99
C ALA A 182 17.06 2.49 -20.13
N GLY A 183 18.29 2.92 -20.44
CA GLY A 183 19.49 2.08 -20.44
C GLY A 183 19.82 1.48 -19.07
N PHE A 184 19.49 2.17 -17.97
CA PHE A 184 19.58 1.64 -16.60
C PHE A 184 18.35 0.85 -16.17
N GLY A 185 17.36 0.79 -17.05
CA GLY A 185 16.18 0.00 -16.88
C GLY A 185 15.03 0.69 -16.17
N VAL A 186 15.00 2.02 -16.19
CA VAL A 186 13.97 2.89 -15.59
C VAL A 186 12.87 3.14 -16.62
N PHE A 187 11.64 2.72 -16.32
CA PHE A 187 10.49 2.84 -17.24
C PHE A 187 9.21 3.37 -16.58
N ASP A 188 9.22 3.59 -15.27
CA ASP A 188 8.10 4.13 -14.52
C ASP A 188 8.53 5.33 -13.66
N LEU A 189 7.53 6.10 -13.20
CA LEU A 189 7.76 7.36 -12.49
C LEU A 189 8.54 7.19 -11.19
N ASN A 190 8.19 6.20 -10.38
CA ASN A 190 8.83 5.97 -9.09
C ASN A 190 10.31 5.59 -9.26
N ASP A 191 10.64 4.79 -10.28
CA ASP A 191 12.03 4.48 -10.62
C ASP A 191 12.82 5.73 -11.02
N LEU A 192 12.22 6.62 -11.83
CA LEU A 192 12.86 7.86 -12.26
C LEU A 192 13.14 8.80 -11.08
N ILE A 193 12.17 8.95 -10.16
CA ILE A 193 12.33 9.75 -8.93
C ILE A 193 13.39 9.15 -7.99
N ALA A 194 13.50 7.81 -7.92
CA ALA A 194 14.47 7.13 -7.09
C ALA A 194 15.89 7.18 -7.67
N LEU A 195 16.04 7.34 -8.99
CA LEU A 195 17.31 7.20 -9.71
C LEU A 195 18.47 8.04 -9.16
N PRO A 196 18.31 9.35 -8.84
CA PRO A 196 19.39 10.15 -8.27
C PRO A 196 19.88 9.63 -6.91
N LYS A 197 19.03 8.90 -6.18
CA LYS A 197 19.30 8.39 -4.83
C LYS A 197 20.07 7.06 -4.83
N LEU A 198 20.18 6.37 -5.96
CA LEU A 198 20.79 5.03 -6.02
C LEU A 198 22.33 5.04 -5.91
N GLY A 199 22.99 6.18 -6.17
CA GLY A 199 24.45 6.29 -6.22
C GLY A 199 25.18 6.33 -4.86
N ALA A 200 24.46 6.60 -3.76
CA ALA A 200 25.06 6.76 -2.43
C ALA A 200 25.03 5.48 -1.57
N HIS A 201 24.49 4.36 -2.07
CA HIS A 201 24.34 3.16 -1.27
C HIS A 201 25.65 2.35 -1.20
N PRO A 202 26.10 1.89 -0.01
CA PRO A 202 27.34 1.11 0.13
C PRO A 202 27.39 -0.18 -0.68
N GLN A 203 26.23 -0.71 -1.07
CA GLN A 203 26.10 -1.93 -1.90
C GLN A 203 25.71 -1.62 -3.36
N ALA A 204 25.91 -0.39 -3.86
CA ALA A 204 25.53 0.00 -5.22
C ALA A 204 26.16 -0.90 -6.32
N LYS A 205 27.33 -1.49 -6.08
CA LYS A 205 27.95 -2.48 -7.01
C LYS A 205 27.08 -3.72 -7.27
N LYS A 206 26.15 -4.03 -6.36
CA LYS A 206 25.21 -5.15 -6.48
C LYS A 206 23.98 -4.80 -7.33
N LEU A 207 23.82 -3.55 -7.78
CA LEU A 207 22.79 -3.17 -8.76
C LEU A 207 22.86 -3.99 -10.05
N LYS A 208 24.05 -4.51 -10.40
CA LYS A 208 24.24 -5.42 -11.54
C LYS A 208 23.32 -6.65 -11.49
N PHE A 209 22.96 -7.15 -10.30
CA PHE A 209 22.02 -8.26 -10.14
C PHE A 209 20.60 -7.92 -10.59
N THR A 210 20.30 -6.63 -10.78
CA THR A 210 18.98 -6.16 -11.22
C THR A 210 18.87 -6.01 -12.73
N GLU A 211 19.98 -6.09 -13.47
CA GLU A 211 20.03 -5.74 -14.89
C GLU A 211 19.31 -6.75 -15.79
N GLN A 212 19.23 -8.01 -15.37
CA GLN A 212 18.56 -9.08 -16.10
C GLN A 212 17.19 -9.44 -15.50
N LEU A 213 16.78 -8.75 -14.44
CA LEU A 213 15.47 -9.02 -13.82
C LEU A 213 14.34 -8.54 -14.74
N PRO A 214 13.24 -9.32 -14.82
CA PRO A 214 12.10 -8.96 -15.64
C PRO A 214 11.33 -7.77 -15.04
N ARG A 215 10.63 -7.05 -15.91
CA ARG A 215 9.67 -5.97 -15.54
C ARG A 215 8.24 -6.47 -15.51
N THR A 216 8.06 -7.68 -15.01
CA THR A 216 6.75 -8.31 -14.90
C THR A 216 6.40 -8.52 -13.44
N THR A 217 5.13 -8.86 -13.21
CA THR A 217 4.68 -9.31 -11.90
C THR A 217 5.35 -10.63 -11.54
N GLY A 218 5.59 -10.84 -10.25
CA GLY A 218 6.14 -12.09 -9.76
C GLY A 218 6.74 -12.03 -8.37
N VAL A 219 7.45 -13.09 -8.03
CA VAL A 219 8.14 -13.30 -6.75
C VAL A 219 9.65 -13.19 -7.00
N TYR A 220 10.38 -12.55 -6.08
CA TYR A 220 11.83 -12.48 -6.08
C TYR A 220 12.38 -12.97 -4.74
N MET A 221 13.59 -13.53 -4.78
CA MET A 221 14.30 -14.01 -3.61
C MET A 221 15.73 -13.53 -3.60
N PHE A 222 16.20 -13.04 -2.46
CA PHE A 222 17.62 -12.77 -2.24
C PHE A 222 18.29 -14.00 -1.68
N THR A 223 19.37 -14.43 -2.31
CA THR A 223 20.15 -15.60 -1.93
C THR A 223 21.55 -15.20 -1.47
N ASP A 224 22.16 -16.00 -0.61
CA ASP A 224 23.56 -15.84 -0.20
C ASP A 224 24.53 -16.59 -1.14
N ALA A 225 25.81 -16.70 -0.74
CA ALA A 225 26.84 -17.35 -1.54
C ALA A 225 26.63 -18.87 -1.68
N GLN A 226 25.88 -19.48 -0.76
CA GLN A 226 25.58 -20.90 -0.71
C GLN A 226 24.26 -21.23 -1.43
N GLY A 227 23.53 -20.22 -1.89
CA GLY A 227 22.20 -20.38 -2.50
C GLY A 227 21.07 -20.47 -1.47
N GLU A 228 21.30 -20.16 -0.20
CA GLU A 228 20.24 -20.12 0.82
C GLU A 228 19.35 -18.88 0.58
N VAL A 229 18.03 -19.08 0.60
CA VAL A 229 17.06 -17.99 0.47
C VAL A 229 17.03 -17.17 1.77
N LEU A 230 17.55 -15.95 1.71
CA LEU A 230 17.62 -14.99 2.82
C LEU A 230 16.33 -14.19 2.98
N TYR A 231 15.71 -13.83 1.86
CA TYR A 231 14.51 -13.02 1.80
C TYR A 231 13.66 -13.38 0.57
N VAL A 232 12.34 -13.30 0.71
CA VAL A 232 11.34 -13.48 -0.36
C VAL A 232 10.42 -12.28 -0.36
N GLY A 233 10.11 -11.76 -1.55
CA GLY A 233 9.11 -10.71 -1.74
C GLY A 233 8.36 -10.87 -3.05
N LYS A 234 7.18 -10.25 -3.16
CA LYS A 234 6.43 -10.11 -4.41
C LYS A 234 6.43 -8.68 -4.95
N ALA A 235 6.19 -8.53 -6.24
CA ALA A 235 6.09 -7.23 -6.90
C ALA A 235 5.21 -7.30 -8.15
N SER A 236 4.56 -6.19 -8.51
CA SER A 236 3.99 -5.98 -9.85
C SER A 236 5.07 -5.77 -10.92
N ASN A 237 6.25 -5.31 -10.51
CA ASN A 237 7.46 -5.19 -11.32
C ASN A 237 8.68 -5.61 -10.48
N ILE A 238 9.19 -6.83 -10.74
CA ILE A 238 10.31 -7.42 -9.98
C ILE A 238 11.55 -6.54 -10.03
N ARG A 239 11.97 -6.08 -11.20
CA ARG A 239 13.20 -5.30 -11.35
C ARG A 239 13.15 -4.00 -10.55
N SER A 240 12.11 -3.20 -10.73
CA SER A 240 11.95 -1.91 -10.05
C SER A 240 11.91 -2.11 -8.53
N ARG A 241 11.18 -3.15 -8.08
CA ARG A 241 11.10 -3.50 -6.67
C ARG A 241 12.44 -3.92 -6.07
N VAL A 242 13.23 -4.74 -6.76
CA VAL A 242 14.55 -5.14 -6.27
C VAL A 242 15.52 -3.95 -6.26
N ARG A 243 15.43 -3.06 -7.25
CA ARG A 243 16.26 -1.84 -7.32
C ARG A 243 15.98 -0.87 -6.18
N SER A 244 14.74 -0.77 -5.71
CA SER A 244 14.37 0.16 -4.64
C SER A 244 15.15 -0.09 -3.34
N TYR A 245 15.55 -1.34 -3.06
CA TYR A 245 16.36 -1.69 -1.90
C TYR A 245 17.73 -1.00 -1.86
N PHE A 246 18.23 -0.55 -3.02
CA PHE A 246 19.52 0.13 -3.12
C PHE A 246 19.41 1.67 -3.05
N GLY A 247 18.24 2.21 -2.66
CA GLY A 247 18.02 3.65 -2.47
C GLY A 247 18.49 4.19 -1.10
N THR A 248 18.67 5.51 -0.99
CA THR A 248 19.20 6.16 0.23
C THR A 248 18.30 6.11 1.47
N ASN A 249 16.99 5.92 1.31
CA ASN A 249 16.03 5.96 2.42
C ASN A 249 15.85 4.63 3.16
N GLU A 250 16.46 3.54 2.68
CA GLU A 250 16.30 2.20 3.25
C GLU A 250 17.49 1.73 4.10
N SER A 251 18.25 2.68 4.69
CA SER A 251 19.32 2.39 5.66
C SER A 251 18.82 1.87 7.03
N ARG A 252 17.63 1.24 7.08
CA ARG A 252 17.24 0.44 8.25
C ARG A 252 18.27 -0.68 8.40
N THR A 253 18.88 -0.78 9.58
CA THR A 253 19.97 -1.73 9.93
C THR A 253 19.76 -3.16 9.42
N LYS A 254 18.50 -3.61 9.30
CA LYS A 254 18.12 -4.92 8.75
C LYS A 254 18.24 -5.02 7.23
N VAL A 255 17.80 -4.02 6.46
CA VAL A 255 17.89 -4.02 4.99
C VAL A 255 19.34 -3.93 4.56
N GLY A 256 20.12 -3.04 5.20
CA GLY A 256 21.56 -2.96 4.96
C GLY A 256 22.29 -4.28 5.25
N SER A 257 21.93 -4.98 6.33
CA SER A 257 22.52 -6.30 6.66
C SER A 257 22.13 -7.38 5.65
N LEU A 258 20.87 -7.40 5.19
CA LEU A 258 20.39 -8.31 4.13
C LEU A 258 21.18 -8.12 2.84
N LEU A 259 21.30 -6.88 2.37
CA LEU A 259 22.02 -6.55 1.13
C LEU A 259 23.52 -6.82 1.22
N LYS A 260 24.11 -6.77 2.42
CA LYS A 260 25.51 -7.16 2.63
C LYS A 260 25.71 -8.66 2.38
N LEU A 261 24.82 -9.51 2.89
CA LEU A 261 24.93 -10.97 2.74
C LEU A 261 24.51 -11.46 1.35
N MET A 262 23.53 -10.81 0.73
CA MET A 262 23.00 -11.17 -0.59
C MET A 262 24.10 -11.28 -1.66
N GLN A 263 24.15 -12.41 -2.36
CA GLN A 263 25.03 -12.69 -3.50
C GLN A 263 24.28 -12.98 -4.79
N GLY A 264 22.96 -13.17 -4.75
CA GLY A 264 22.15 -13.44 -5.92
C GLY A 264 20.69 -13.01 -5.76
N VAL A 265 19.99 -12.99 -6.90
CA VAL A 265 18.53 -12.81 -6.96
C VAL A 265 17.95 -13.93 -7.81
N GLU A 266 17.11 -14.77 -7.21
CA GLU A 266 16.21 -15.69 -7.94
C GLU A 266 14.85 -15.01 -8.12
N TYR A 267 14.08 -15.41 -9.14
CA TYR A 267 12.74 -14.89 -9.35
C TYR A 267 11.83 -15.88 -10.07
N ILE A 268 10.51 -15.71 -9.89
CA ILE A 268 9.46 -16.40 -10.61
C ILE A 268 8.56 -15.33 -11.21
N GLN A 269 8.50 -15.23 -12.54
CA GLN A 269 7.50 -14.40 -13.22
C GLN A 269 6.12 -15.05 -13.04
N THR A 270 5.10 -14.26 -12.73
CA THR A 270 3.73 -14.77 -12.58
C THR A 270 2.78 -14.02 -13.50
N PRO A 271 1.65 -14.64 -13.91
CA PRO A 271 0.65 -13.99 -14.75
C PRO A 271 0.02 -12.76 -14.08
N ASP A 272 -0.07 -12.77 -12.75
CA ASP A 272 -0.74 -11.74 -11.96
C ASP A 272 -0.27 -11.73 -10.50
N ILE A 273 -0.86 -10.80 -9.75
CA ILE A 273 -0.51 -10.53 -8.36
C ILE A 273 -1.05 -11.58 -7.38
N LEU A 274 -2.21 -12.21 -7.64
CA LEU A 274 -2.74 -13.25 -6.75
C LEU A 274 -1.81 -14.47 -6.81
N THR A 275 -1.42 -14.88 -8.02
CA THR A 275 -0.46 -15.97 -8.19
C THR A 275 0.87 -15.65 -7.48
N ALA A 276 1.39 -14.42 -7.62
CA ALA A 276 2.60 -14.00 -6.91
C ALA A 276 2.43 -14.06 -5.38
N GLU A 277 1.29 -13.63 -4.85
CA GLU A 277 1.01 -13.65 -3.42
C GLU A 277 0.96 -15.06 -2.84
N ILE A 278 0.31 -15.98 -3.54
CA ILE A 278 0.22 -17.38 -3.11
C ILE A 278 1.60 -18.04 -3.15
N LEU A 279 2.37 -17.83 -4.22
CA LEU A 279 3.73 -18.38 -4.31
C LEU A 279 4.65 -17.79 -3.22
N GLU A 280 4.58 -16.49 -2.95
CA GLU A 280 5.32 -15.84 -1.85
C GLU A 280 4.97 -16.49 -0.51
N LEU A 281 3.68 -16.66 -0.20
CA LEU A 281 3.20 -17.28 1.04
C LEU A 281 3.76 -18.70 1.22
N ARG A 282 3.71 -19.50 0.16
CA ARG A 282 4.22 -20.88 0.15
C ARG A 282 5.73 -20.96 0.39
N ILE A 283 6.51 -20.13 -0.32
CA ILE A 283 7.96 -20.11 -0.18
C ILE A 283 8.35 -19.65 1.23
N ILE A 284 7.73 -18.59 1.74
CA ILE A 284 7.99 -18.10 3.10
C ILE A 284 7.62 -19.16 4.15
N GLY A 285 6.45 -19.80 4.01
CA GLY A 285 5.95 -20.78 4.96
C GLY A 285 6.86 -22.00 5.08
N ARG A 286 7.42 -22.46 3.96
CA ARG A 286 8.30 -23.65 3.90
C ARG A 286 9.77 -23.34 4.20
N LEU A 287 10.33 -22.29 3.62
CA LEU A 287 11.76 -21.98 3.75
C LEU A 287 12.07 -21.14 5.00
N ARG A 288 11.08 -20.43 5.52
CA ARG A 288 11.20 -19.48 6.65
C ARG A 288 12.46 -18.59 6.57
N PRO A 289 12.64 -17.82 5.48
CA PRO A 289 13.86 -17.05 5.25
C PRO A 289 14.18 -16.11 6.41
N ARG A 290 15.46 -16.04 6.79
CA ARG A 290 15.93 -15.31 7.99
C ARG A 290 15.47 -13.85 8.06
N TYR A 291 15.36 -13.17 6.92
CA TYR A 291 14.98 -11.76 6.85
C TYR A 291 13.49 -11.52 6.60
N ASN A 292 12.70 -12.57 6.34
CA ASN A 292 11.24 -12.48 6.36
C ASN A 292 10.73 -12.51 7.81
N HIS A 293 9.97 -11.49 8.20
CA HIS A 293 9.32 -11.44 9.51
C HIS A 293 7.85 -11.86 9.47
N ALA A 294 7.15 -11.50 8.40
CA ALA A 294 5.79 -11.97 8.14
C ALA A 294 5.87 -13.38 7.54
N GLY A 295 4.92 -14.26 7.89
CA GLY A 295 4.83 -15.64 7.39
C GLY A 295 5.88 -16.63 7.92
N THR A 296 6.96 -16.18 8.57
CA THR A 296 8.02 -17.08 9.10
C THR A 296 7.76 -17.59 10.52
N ARG A 297 6.85 -16.95 11.25
CA ARG A 297 6.36 -17.40 12.55
C ARG A 297 5.02 -18.08 12.36
N THR A 298 4.75 -19.12 13.14
CA THR A 298 3.41 -19.72 13.22
C THR A 298 2.38 -18.62 13.46
N ALA A 299 1.44 -18.47 12.53
CA ALA A 299 0.38 -17.49 12.63
C ALA A 299 -0.34 -17.66 13.97
N LYS A 300 -0.36 -16.58 14.76
CA LYS A 300 -1.04 -16.55 16.07
C LYS A 300 -2.47 -16.09 15.86
N TYR A 301 -3.27 -16.93 15.22
CA TYR A 301 -4.68 -16.65 15.09
C TYR A 301 -5.39 -16.68 16.43
N CYS A 302 -6.48 -15.93 16.50
CA CYS A 302 -7.45 -16.01 17.57
C CYS A 302 -8.74 -16.65 17.04
N TYR A 303 -9.48 -17.26 17.94
CA TYR A 303 -10.75 -17.90 17.63
C TYR A 303 -11.79 -17.43 18.64
N VAL A 304 -13.01 -17.19 18.17
CA VAL A 304 -14.18 -16.92 19.02
C VAL A 304 -14.93 -18.23 19.20
N ARG A 305 -15.09 -18.67 20.45
CA ARG A 305 -15.71 -19.95 20.79
C ARG A 305 -16.95 -19.74 21.64
N LEU A 306 -18.06 -20.34 21.22
CA LEU A 306 -19.25 -20.57 22.04
C LEU A 306 -19.15 -21.93 22.73
N THR A 307 -19.14 -21.92 24.07
CA THR A 307 -18.85 -23.11 24.90
C THR A 307 -20.03 -24.07 25.04
N LEU A 308 -20.43 -24.75 23.97
CA LEU A 308 -21.55 -25.73 24.00
C LEU A 308 -21.25 -26.98 24.85
N ASP A 309 -20.06 -27.08 25.44
CA ASP A 309 -19.67 -28.09 26.41
C ASP A 309 -19.96 -27.70 27.88
N GLU A 310 -20.47 -26.50 28.12
CA GLU A 310 -20.94 -26.00 29.43
C GLU A 310 -22.47 -26.01 29.51
N GLU A 311 -23.02 -26.13 30.72
CA GLU A 311 -24.48 -26.06 30.97
C GLU A 311 -25.02 -24.69 30.59
N TRP A 312 -24.22 -23.66 30.86
CA TRP A 312 -24.49 -22.28 30.51
C TRP A 312 -23.44 -21.86 29.49
N PRO A 313 -23.65 -22.00 28.16
CA PRO A 313 -22.64 -21.60 27.18
C PRO A 313 -22.27 -20.11 27.26
N ARG A 314 -21.03 -19.75 26.89
CA ARG A 314 -20.55 -18.36 26.80
C ARG A 314 -19.62 -18.17 25.63
N LEU A 315 -19.31 -16.92 25.29
CA LEU A 315 -18.29 -16.58 24.32
C LEU A 315 -16.92 -16.43 24.98
N LEU A 316 -15.88 -16.88 24.28
CA LEU A 316 -14.48 -16.78 24.71
C LEU A 316 -13.56 -16.58 23.51
N VAL A 317 -12.48 -15.83 23.72
CA VAL A 317 -11.38 -15.74 22.76
C VAL A 317 -10.28 -16.75 23.13
N SER A 318 -10.02 -17.72 22.25
CA SER A 318 -8.94 -18.72 22.37
C SER A 318 -7.84 -18.50 21.34
N LYS A 319 -6.66 -19.11 21.58
CA LYS A 319 -5.52 -19.12 20.64
C LYS A 319 -5.49 -20.36 19.75
N THR A 320 -6.38 -21.32 20.02
CA THR A 320 -6.48 -22.59 19.29
C THR A 320 -7.94 -22.85 18.97
N PRO A 321 -8.23 -23.46 17.81
CA PRO A 321 -9.57 -23.95 17.52
C PRO A 321 -9.94 -25.05 18.52
N SER A 322 -11.24 -25.24 18.74
CA SER A 322 -11.76 -26.27 19.65
C SER A 322 -12.86 -27.03 18.94
N ALA A 323 -12.75 -28.36 18.90
CA ALA A 323 -13.82 -29.25 18.46
C ALA A 323 -14.99 -29.32 19.48
N LYS A 324 -14.78 -28.80 20.70
CA LYS A 324 -15.81 -28.68 21.74
C LYS A 324 -16.48 -27.31 21.64
N GLY A 325 -17.71 -27.28 21.14
CA GLY A 325 -18.50 -26.06 20.92
C GLY A 325 -18.41 -25.52 19.51
N LEU A 326 -19.03 -24.36 19.28
CA LEU A 326 -18.97 -23.66 18.00
C LEU A 326 -17.79 -22.69 17.99
N CYS A 327 -17.00 -22.70 16.93
CA CYS A 327 -15.74 -21.96 16.87
C CYS A 327 -15.64 -21.20 15.53
N ILE A 328 -15.52 -19.88 15.60
CA ILE A 328 -15.18 -19.04 14.44
C ILE A 328 -13.72 -18.68 14.50
N GLY A 329 -13.08 -18.81 13.35
CA GLY A 329 -11.74 -18.33 13.10
C GLY A 329 -11.18 -19.04 11.89
N PRO A 330 -9.96 -18.67 11.50
CA PRO A 330 -9.02 -17.87 12.25
C PRO A 330 -9.21 -16.36 12.09
N ILE A 331 -9.03 -15.63 13.20
CA ILE A 331 -9.07 -14.16 13.26
C ILE A 331 -7.65 -13.65 13.46
N SER A 332 -7.26 -12.64 12.68
CA SER A 332 -5.87 -12.15 12.59
C SER A 332 -5.33 -11.55 13.89
N THR A 333 -6.19 -10.94 14.72
CA THR A 333 -5.77 -10.31 15.98
C THR A 333 -6.73 -10.61 17.12
N ARG A 334 -6.20 -10.57 18.36
CA ARG A 334 -7.02 -10.72 19.57
C ARG A 334 -8.04 -9.59 19.70
N ASN A 335 -7.68 -8.36 19.35
CA ASN A 335 -8.59 -7.22 19.42
C ASN A 335 -9.79 -7.42 18.48
N MET A 336 -9.58 -7.85 17.23
CA MET A 336 -10.69 -8.17 16.33
C MET A 336 -11.58 -9.28 16.87
N ALA A 337 -10.99 -10.32 17.47
CA ALA A 337 -11.77 -11.39 18.11
C ALA A 337 -12.58 -10.88 19.31
N THR A 338 -12.01 -9.97 20.12
CA THR A 338 -12.72 -9.31 21.22
C THR A 338 -13.86 -8.43 20.70
N GLU A 339 -13.64 -7.63 19.66
CA GLU A 339 -14.70 -6.81 19.05
C GLU A 339 -15.87 -7.65 18.53
N VAL A 340 -15.58 -8.85 18.01
CA VAL A 340 -16.64 -9.79 17.60
C VAL A 340 -17.46 -10.26 18.82
N VAL A 341 -16.79 -10.63 19.91
CA VAL A 341 -17.47 -11.02 21.15
C VAL A 341 -18.31 -9.86 21.68
N ASP A 342 -17.73 -8.66 21.77
CA ASP A 342 -18.41 -7.48 22.29
C ASP A 342 -19.59 -7.04 21.42
N ALA A 343 -19.48 -7.17 20.09
CA ALA A 343 -20.58 -6.92 19.17
C ALA A 343 -21.77 -7.83 19.49
N ILE A 344 -21.53 -9.14 19.61
CA ILE A 344 -22.57 -10.12 19.93
C ILE A 344 -23.13 -9.89 21.34
N GLU A 345 -22.29 -9.76 22.37
CA GLU A 345 -22.72 -9.59 23.76
C GLU A 345 -23.41 -8.25 24.04
N SER A 346 -23.24 -7.25 23.16
CA SER A 346 -23.97 -5.99 23.27
C SER A 346 -25.44 -6.11 22.85
N VAL A 347 -25.76 -7.06 21.97
CA VAL A 347 -27.13 -7.28 21.45
C VAL A 347 -27.78 -8.48 22.15
N ILE A 348 -27.00 -9.52 22.41
CA ILE A 348 -27.47 -10.80 22.95
C ILE A 348 -27.07 -10.89 24.43
N PRO A 349 -28.02 -11.09 25.37
CA PRO A 349 -27.76 -11.06 26.81
C PRO A 349 -27.11 -12.36 27.33
N LEU A 350 -26.04 -12.81 26.68
CA LEU A 350 -25.20 -13.92 27.14
C LEU A 350 -24.47 -13.57 28.44
N ARG A 351 -24.18 -14.59 29.25
CA ARG A 351 -23.36 -14.37 30.46
C ARG A 351 -21.93 -13.97 30.05
N ARG A 352 -21.39 -12.99 30.75
CA ARG A 352 -20.02 -12.47 30.53
C ARG A 352 -19.00 -12.96 31.56
N CYS A 353 -19.45 -13.73 32.55
CA CYS A 353 -18.59 -14.22 33.62
C CYS A 353 -17.67 -15.35 33.14
N THR A 354 -16.44 -15.38 33.67
CA THR A 354 -15.42 -16.38 33.33
C THR A 354 -15.55 -17.67 34.15
N VAL A 355 -16.49 -17.72 35.10
CA VAL A 355 -16.77 -18.89 35.95
C VAL A 355 -17.26 -20.06 35.09
N ARG A 356 -16.52 -21.16 35.09
CA ARG A 356 -16.89 -22.37 34.34
C ARG A 356 -18.09 -23.05 35.01
N MET A 357 -19.17 -23.27 34.26
CA MET A 357 -20.40 -23.88 34.77
C MET A 357 -20.68 -25.18 34.01
N GLY A 358 -20.11 -26.29 34.51
CA GLY A 358 -20.34 -27.61 33.92
C GLY A 358 -21.78 -28.11 34.12
N ARG A 359 -22.11 -29.27 33.54
CA ARG A 359 -23.46 -29.90 33.53
C ARG A 359 -24.15 -30.12 34.88
N LYS A 360 -23.43 -29.98 36.00
CA LYS A 360 -23.97 -30.13 37.36
C LYS A 360 -23.81 -28.85 38.19
N TYR A 361 -23.62 -27.71 37.51
CA TYR A 361 -23.43 -26.44 38.18
C TYR A 361 -24.71 -26.05 38.92
N VAL A 362 -24.56 -25.73 40.20
CA VAL A 362 -25.60 -25.17 41.06
C VAL A 362 -25.07 -23.85 41.60
N ALA A 363 -25.88 -22.80 41.50
CA ALA A 363 -25.50 -21.49 42.02
C ALA A 363 -25.38 -21.53 43.56
N PRO A 364 -24.36 -20.91 44.16
CA PRO A 364 -24.28 -20.78 45.61
C PRO A 364 -25.49 -20.02 46.16
N GLU A 365 -25.99 -20.46 47.30
CA GLU A 365 -27.09 -19.78 47.99
C GLU A 365 -26.68 -18.33 48.34
N GLY A 366 -27.55 -17.36 48.04
CA GLY A 366 -27.28 -15.94 48.28
C GLY A 366 -26.25 -15.30 47.34
N ALA A 367 -25.83 -15.97 46.26
CA ALA A 367 -24.89 -15.40 45.30
C ALA A 367 -25.42 -14.09 44.69
N PRO A 368 -24.63 -13.00 44.69
CA PRO A 368 -25.10 -11.71 44.22
C PRO A 368 -25.27 -11.67 42.70
N VAL A 369 -26.34 -11.02 42.23
CA VAL A 369 -26.54 -10.74 40.80
C VAL A 369 -25.45 -9.80 40.31
N CYS A 370 -24.77 -10.16 39.22
CA CYS A 370 -23.65 -9.39 38.66
C CYS A 370 -24.10 -8.07 38.03
N SER A 371 -23.18 -7.11 37.92
CA SER A 371 -23.49 -5.76 37.39
C SER A 371 -24.06 -5.79 35.97
N ALA A 372 -23.53 -6.64 35.09
CA ALA A 372 -24.04 -6.78 33.73
C ALA A 372 -25.52 -7.21 33.72
N ALA A 373 -25.91 -8.15 34.60
CA ALA A 373 -27.30 -8.57 34.72
C ALA A 373 -28.20 -7.52 35.36
N ARG A 374 -27.71 -6.77 36.36
CA ARG A 374 -28.45 -5.63 36.94
C ARG A 374 -28.74 -4.53 35.91
N LEU A 375 -27.84 -4.36 34.94
CA LEU A 375 -28.00 -3.41 33.83
C LEU A 375 -28.78 -3.99 32.63
N GLY A 376 -29.27 -5.23 32.73
CA GLY A 376 -30.00 -5.91 31.64
C GLY A 376 -29.12 -6.35 30.45
N LEU A 377 -27.80 -6.30 30.59
CA LEU A 377 -26.84 -6.62 29.53
C LEU A 377 -26.48 -8.12 29.43
N ALA A 378 -26.87 -8.91 30.42
CA ALA A 378 -26.56 -10.34 30.50
C ALA A 378 -27.55 -11.09 31.40
N GLN A 379 -27.80 -12.36 31.14
CA GLN A 379 -28.40 -13.25 32.15
C GLN A 379 -27.32 -13.74 33.13
N CYS A 380 -27.64 -13.88 34.44
CA CYS A 380 -26.70 -14.38 35.46
C CYS A 380 -27.15 -15.74 36.03
N PRO A 381 -26.74 -16.84 35.39
CA PRO A 381 -26.85 -18.16 36.00
C PRO A 381 -25.96 -18.32 37.23
N CYS A 382 -24.94 -17.47 37.35
CA CYS A 382 -24.04 -17.38 38.51
C CYS A 382 -24.75 -17.17 39.85
N SER A 383 -25.85 -16.41 39.86
CA SER A 383 -26.67 -16.14 41.03
C SER A 383 -27.91 -17.03 41.11
N GLY A 384 -28.08 -17.98 40.18
CA GLY A 384 -29.27 -18.82 40.07
C GLY A 384 -30.52 -18.08 39.58
N THR A 385 -30.38 -16.83 39.13
CA THR A 385 -31.51 -15.99 38.70
C THR A 385 -31.85 -16.12 37.22
N ALA A 386 -31.02 -16.83 36.43
CA ALA A 386 -31.30 -17.08 35.02
C ALA A 386 -32.22 -18.28 34.84
N ASP A 387 -33.16 -18.16 33.93
CA ASP A 387 -34.04 -19.25 33.51
C ASP A 387 -33.35 -20.11 32.42
N PRO A 388 -33.27 -21.45 32.58
CA PRO A 388 -32.58 -22.32 31.61
C PRO A 388 -33.16 -22.27 30.19
N GLU A 389 -34.49 -22.23 30.03
CA GLU A 389 -35.14 -22.23 28.72
C GLU A 389 -34.90 -20.90 27.99
N SER A 390 -35.06 -19.78 28.70
CA SER A 390 -34.72 -18.44 28.24
C SER A 390 -33.26 -18.33 27.82
N TYR A 391 -32.34 -18.88 28.62
CA TYR A 391 -30.91 -18.84 28.30
C TYR A 391 -30.57 -19.71 27.09
N ALA A 392 -31.20 -20.87 26.92
CA ALA A 392 -31.03 -21.70 25.74
C ALA A 392 -31.41 -20.95 24.45
N ASN A 393 -32.47 -20.12 24.49
CA ASN A 393 -32.82 -19.25 23.36
C ASN A 393 -31.74 -18.20 23.06
N VAL A 394 -31.17 -17.58 24.09
CA VAL A 394 -30.06 -16.61 23.98
C VAL A 394 -28.82 -17.28 23.36
N VAL A 395 -28.52 -18.52 23.76
CA VAL A 395 -27.42 -19.32 23.20
C VAL A 395 -27.66 -19.64 21.73
N ARG A 396 -28.90 -19.97 21.33
CA ARG A 396 -29.24 -20.21 19.93
C ARG A 396 -29.02 -18.97 19.07
N LEU A 397 -29.47 -17.79 19.53
CA LEU A 397 -29.21 -16.53 18.82
C LEU A 397 -27.71 -16.26 18.66
N ALA A 398 -26.91 -16.53 19.70
CA ALA A 398 -25.46 -16.38 19.60
C ALA A 398 -24.84 -17.38 18.62
N ALA A 399 -25.34 -18.62 18.56
CA ALA A 399 -24.90 -19.59 17.56
C ALA A 399 -25.27 -19.12 16.14
N ASP A 400 -26.48 -18.63 15.92
CA ASP A 400 -26.95 -18.10 14.62
C ASP A 400 -26.11 -16.92 14.15
N ALA A 401 -25.82 -15.98 15.04
CA ALA A 401 -24.92 -14.85 14.76
C ALA A 401 -23.51 -15.30 14.36
N LEU A 402 -23.05 -16.44 14.90
CA LEU A 402 -21.75 -17.00 14.61
C LEU A 402 -21.73 -17.87 13.33
N THR A 403 -22.83 -18.51 12.94
CA THR A 403 -22.89 -19.40 11.76
C THR A 403 -23.35 -18.70 10.48
N GLY A 404 -23.48 -17.36 10.51
CA GLY A 404 -23.70 -16.54 9.32
C GLY A 404 -25.06 -15.84 9.25
N ASN A 405 -25.97 -16.08 10.20
CA ASN A 405 -27.20 -15.29 10.34
C ASN A 405 -26.98 -14.15 11.35
N SER A 406 -26.16 -13.17 10.97
CA SER A 406 -25.74 -12.08 11.86
C SER A 406 -26.40 -10.73 11.57
N ALA A 407 -27.35 -10.68 10.61
CA ALA A 407 -28.04 -9.46 10.21
C ALA A 407 -28.71 -8.75 11.40
N PHE A 408 -29.39 -9.50 12.26
CA PHE A 408 -30.05 -8.93 13.45
C PHE A 408 -29.08 -8.26 14.44
N VAL A 409 -27.83 -8.74 14.53
CA VAL A 409 -26.79 -8.10 15.36
C VAL A 409 -26.35 -6.79 14.72
N LEU A 410 -26.14 -6.80 13.41
CA LEU A 410 -25.74 -5.62 12.64
C LEU A 410 -26.83 -4.54 12.66
N ASP A 411 -28.09 -4.92 12.49
CA ASP A 411 -29.23 -4.00 12.49
C ASP A 411 -29.37 -3.33 13.86
N ALA A 412 -29.33 -4.10 14.94
CA ALA A 412 -29.42 -3.58 16.31
C ALA A 412 -28.25 -2.63 16.66
N LEU A 413 -27.02 -2.94 16.20
CA LEU A 413 -25.87 -2.05 16.38
C LEU A 413 -26.01 -0.76 15.56
N THR A 414 -26.55 -0.88 14.34
CA THR A 414 -26.73 0.25 13.42
C THR A 414 -27.79 1.21 13.93
N GLU A 415 -28.90 0.68 14.46
CA GLU A 415 -29.94 1.48 15.10
C GLU A 415 -29.40 2.27 16.30
N ARG A 416 -28.59 1.63 17.15
CA ARG A 416 -27.92 2.31 18.28
C ARG A 416 -26.94 3.37 17.82
N MET A 417 -26.13 3.07 16.80
CA MET A 417 -25.20 4.03 16.20
C MET A 417 -25.93 5.26 15.68
N ASN A 418 -27.03 5.06 14.95
CA ASN A 418 -27.87 6.14 14.43
C ASN A 418 -28.49 6.96 15.59
N SER A 419 -28.99 6.30 16.62
CA SER A 419 -29.51 6.97 17.83
C SER A 419 -28.46 7.83 18.54
N HIS A 420 -27.20 7.37 18.61
CA HIS A 420 -26.08 8.16 19.12
C HIS A 420 -25.76 9.35 18.22
N SER A 421 -25.75 9.15 16.89
CA SER A 421 -25.54 10.22 15.92
C SER A 421 -26.63 11.30 15.97
N GLU A 422 -27.89 10.92 16.06
CA GLU A 422 -29.04 11.82 16.21
C GLU A 422 -28.96 12.62 17.52
N ALA A 423 -28.49 11.98 18.59
CA ALA A 423 -28.23 12.62 19.88
C ALA A 423 -26.90 13.42 19.91
N GLN A 424 -26.23 13.62 18.77
CA GLN A 424 -24.95 14.32 18.64
C GLN A 424 -23.80 13.75 19.48
N ARG A 425 -23.89 12.46 19.84
CA ARG A 425 -22.87 11.68 20.54
C ARG A 425 -21.97 10.97 19.53
N TYR A 426 -21.14 11.77 18.85
CA TYR A 426 -20.37 11.31 17.69
C TYR A 426 -19.24 10.32 18.04
N GLU A 427 -18.69 10.39 19.25
CA GLU A 427 -17.63 9.47 19.68
C GLU A 427 -18.19 8.05 19.86
N GLU A 428 -19.33 7.92 20.52
CA GLU A 428 -20.02 6.64 20.71
C GLU A 428 -20.56 6.07 19.40
N ALA A 429 -21.06 6.95 18.51
CA ALA A 429 -21.45 6.55 17.16
C ALA A 429 -20.24 6.03 16.35
N ALA A 430 -19.09 6.71 16.41
CA ALA A 430 -17.87 6.26 15.74
C ALA A 430 -17.39 4.91 16.29
N TYR A 431 -17.44 4.70 17.61
CA TYR A 431 -17.10 3.43 18.24
C TYR A 431 -17.97 2.27 17.73
N LEU A 432 -19.30 2.48 17.66
CA LEU A 432 -20.22 1.47 17.15
C LEU A 432 -20.02 1.21 15.65
N ARG A 433 -19.78 2.26 14.86
CA ARG A 433 -19.44 2.14 13.44
C ARG A 433 -18.21 1.25 13.22
N ASP A 434 -17.14 1.52 13.95
CA ASP A 434 -15.87 0.80 13.80
C ASP A 434 -16.01 -0.67 14.25
N ARG A 435 -16.83 -0.91 15.29
CA ARG A 435 -17.22 -2.26 15.72
C ARG A 435 -18.04 -3.00 14.67
N ILE A 436 -19.06 -2.37 14.08
CA ILE A 436 -19.87 -2.92 12.99
C ILE A 436 -18.97 -3.32 11.82
N GLN A 437 -18.07 -2.42 11.40
CA GLN A 437 -17.13 -2.67 10.30
C GLN A 437 -16.22 -3.86 10.61
N THR A 438 -15.68 -3.93 11.83
CA THR A 438 -14.81 -5.04 12.28
C THR A 438 -15.56 -6.37 12.28
N PHE A 439 -16.76 -6.41 12.89
CA PHE A 439 -17.59 -7.61 12.95
C PHE A 439 -17.96 -8.11 11.55
N ASN A 440 -18.46 -7.22 10.69
CA ASN A 440 -18.84 -7.57 9.32
C ASN A 440 -17.64 -8.09 8.51
N THR A 441 -16.47 -7.44 8.63
CA THR A 441 -15.24 -7.87 7.96
C THR A 441 -14.81 -9.27 8.40
N VAL A 442 -14.87 -9.57 9.71
CA VAL A 442 -14.50 -10.90 10.22
C VAL A 442 -15.49 -11.96 9.74
N MET A 443 -16.79 -11.72 9.90
CA MET A 443 -17.82 -12.68 9.52
C MET A 443 -17.82 -12.96 8.02
N ARG A 444 -17.70 -11.92 7.19
CA ARG A 444 -17.64 -12.06 5.73
C ARG A 444 -16.43 -12.88 5.30
N ARG A 445 -15.24 -12.58 5.81
CA ARG A 445 -14.00 -13.32 5.48
C ARG A 445 -14.07 -14.77 5.93
N TYR A 446 -14.58 -15.02 7.14
CA TYR A 446 -14.76 -16.38 7.64
C TYR A 446 -15.72 -17.17 6.76
N ASN A 447 -16.89 -16.62 6.45
CA ASN A 447 -17.90 -17.27 5.60
C ASN A 447 -17.37 -17.55 4.19
N GLN A 448 -16.64 -16.59 3.59
CA GLN A 448 -15.99 -16.80 2.30
C GLN A 448 -14.95 -17.92 2.35
N ALA A 449 -14.12 -17.96 3.40
CA ALA A 449 -13.11 -19.00 3.55
C ALA A 449 -13.74 -20.40 3.74
N VAL A 450 -14.80 -20.51 4.54
CA VAL A 450 -15.58 -21.74 4.71
C VAL A 450 -16.19 -22.19 3.36
N GLN A 451 -16.87 -21.28 2.65
CA GLN A 451 -17.46 -21.57 1.34
C GLN A 451 -16.41 -22.02 0.30
N LEU A 452 -15.22 -21.43 0.33
CA LEU A 452 -14.12 -21.83 -0.56
C LEU A 452 -13.66 -23.27 -0.30
N CYS A 453 -13.57 -23.67 0.97
CA CYS A 453 -13.18 -25.03 1.33
C CYS A 453 -14.28 -26.05 1.03
N GLU A 454 -15.53 -25.75 1.40
CA GLU A 454 -16.67 -26.66 1.23
C GLU A 454 -17.04 -26.89 -0.24
N ARG A 455 -16.75 -25.93 -1.12
CA ARG A 455 -17.03 -26.05 -2.56
C ARG A 455 -16.19 -27.14 -3.25
N GLY A 456 -15.12 -27.63 -2.63
CA GLY A 456 -14.23 -28.63 -3.22
C GLY A 456 -13.42 -28.05 -4.39
N SER A 457 -13.34 -28.76 -5.51
CA SER A 457 -12.57 -28.33 -6.68
C SER A 457 -13.41 -27.53 -7.67
N PHE A 458 -12.95 -26.34 -8.07
CA PHE A 458 -13.62 -25.48 -9.04
C PHE A 458 -12.65 -24.51 -9.73
N SER A 459 -13.04 -24.03 -10.91
CA SER A 459 -12.28 -23.03 -11.65
C SER A 459 -12.86 -21.63 -11.45
N LEU A 460 -11.99 -20.63 -11.29
CA LEU A 460 -12.34 -19.22 -11.32
C LEU A 460 -11.71 -18.57 -12.54
N ARG A 461 -12.51 -17.85 -13.33
CA ARG A 461 -12.00 -17.05 -14.44
C ARG A 461 -12.07 -15.57 -14.10
N PHE A 462 -10.94 -14.89 -14.22
CA PHE A 462 -10.83 -13.44 -14.09
C PHE A 462 -9.99 -12.90 -15.24
N ASN A 463 -10.59 -12.06 -16.09
CA ASN A 463 -9.99 -11.62 -17.35
C ASN A 463 -9.47 -12.84 -18.16
N ASN A 464 -8.18 -12.84 -18.52
CA ASN A 464 -7.52 -13.90 -19.29
C ASN A 464 -6.83 -14.95 -18.39
N ILE A 465 -7.18 -15.00 -17.10
CA ILE A 465 -6.59 -15.90 -16.11
C ILE A 465 -7.65 -16.88 -15.61
N VAL A 466 -7.27 -18.14 -15.54
CA VAL A 466 -8.07 -19.20 -14.91
C VAL A 466 -7.30 -19.76 -13.73
N TYR A 467 -7.90 -19.71 -12.55
CA TYR A 467 -7.37 -20.32 -11.33
C TYR A 467 -8.12 -21.62 -11.09
N GLU A 468 -7.40 -22.74 -11.01
CA GLU A 468 -7.96 -24.00 -10.53
C GLU A 468 -7.79 -24.04 -9.02
N ILE A 469 -8.89 -24.03 -8.29
CA ILE A 469 -8.90 -24.08 -6.82
C ILE A 469 -9.37 -25.46 -6.40
N ASP A 470 -8.68 -26.03 -5.41
CA ASP A 470 -9.03 -27.28 -4.78
C ASP A 470 -9.14 -27.09 -3.26
N HIS A 471 -10.35 -27.21 -2.73
CA HIS A 471 -10.65 -27.07 -1.29
C HIS A 471 -10.09 -25.76 -0.68
N GLY A 472 -10.16 -24.68 -1.45
CA GLY A 472 -9.69 -23.34 -1.04
C GLY A 472 -8.20 -23.08 -1.27
N VAL A 473 -7.45 -24.01 -1.87
CA VAL A 473 -6.03 -23.87 -2.22
C VAL A 473 -5.88 -23.72 -3.73
N LEU A 474 -4.96 -22.89 -4.21
CA LEU A 474 -4.68 -22.73 -5.63
C LEU A 474 -3.90 -23.94 -6.17
N ALA A 475 -4.58 -24.85 -6.86
CA ALA A 475 -3.95 -26.02 -7.47
C ALA A 475 -3.10 -25.64 -8.68
N SER A 476 -3.62 -24.80 -9.58
CA SER A 476 -2.88 -24.33 -10.75
C SER A 476 -3.43 -23.02 -11.31
N THR A 477 -2.67 -22.39 -12.19
CA THR A 477 -3.05 -21.15 -12.88
C THR A 477 -2.85 -21.33 -14.37
N ARG A 478 -3.79 -20.83 -15.18
CA ARG A 478 -3.63 -20.69 -16.63
C ARG A 478 -3.71 -19.23 -17.03
N TYR A 479 -2.87 -18.84 -17.98
CA TYR A 479 -2.89 -17.52 -18.59
C TYR A 479 -3.04 -17.69 -20.09
N ALA A 480 -4.04 -17.05 -20.69
CA ALA A 480 -4.37 -17.21 -22.11
C ALA A 480 -4.46 -18.70 -22.53
N ASP A 481 -5.16 -19.50 -21.73
CA ASP A 481 -5.35 -20.95 -21.86
C ASP A 481 -4.09 -21.83 -21.78
N GLN A 482 -2.92 -21.24 -21.53
CA GLN A 482 -1.67 -21.96 -21.30
C GLN A 482 -1.43 -22.17 -19.80
N MET A 483 -0.98 -23.38 -19.43
CA MET A 483 -0.64 -23.70 -18.05
C MET A 483 0.60 -22.90 -17.61
N PHE A 484 0.46 -22.13 -16.53
CA PHE A 484 1.58 -21.44 -15.92
C PHE A 484 2.51 -22.45 -15.24
N THR A 485 3.79 -22.44 -15.64
CA THR A 485 4.82 -23.32 -15.08
C THR A 485 5.94 -22.49 -14.47
N PRO A 486 6.06 -22.43 -13.13
CA PRO A 486 6.95 -21.51 -12.41
C PRO A 486 8.45 -21.92 -12.36
N LEU A 487 8.95 -22.72 -13.33
CA LEU A 487 10.15 -23.54 -13.12
C LEU A 487 11.46 -23.03 -13.74
N ASP A 488 11.43 -22.00 -14.59
CA ASP A 488 12.65 -21.55 -15.28
C ASP A 488 13.60 -20.80 -14.32
N GLY A 489 14.82 -21.31 -14.18
CA GLY A 489 15.91 -20.62 -13.49
C GLY A 489 15.88 -20.59 -11.95
N VAL A 490 14.89 -21.24 -11.30
CA VAL A 490 14.80 -21.31 -9.83
C VAL A 490 15.40 -22.59 -9.23
N SER A 491 15.96 -22.47 -8.03
CA SER A 491 16.58 -23.59 -7.30
C SER A 491 15.58 -24.69 -6.94
N GLN A 492 16.07 -25.93 -6.78
CA GLN A 492 15.21 -27.07 -6.44
C GLN A 492 14.45 -26.85 -5.12
N THR A 493 15.12 -26.27 -4.13
CA THR A 493 14.53 -25.88 -2.84
C THR A 493 13.29 -25.00 -3.03
N VAL A 494 13.31 -24.07 -3.99
CA VAL A 494 12.19 -23.18 -4.30
C VAL A 494 11.10 -23.93 -5.05
N ARG A 495 11.46 -24.81 -5.99
CA ARG A 495 10.52 -25.67 -6.71
C ARG A 495 9.70 -26.54 -5.76
N ASP A 496 10.35 -27.13 -4.77
CA ASP A 496 9.67 -27.91 -3.73
C ASP A 496 8.80 -26.99 -2.85
N ALA A 497 9.25 -25.75 -2.64
CA ALA A 497 8.57 -24.78 -1.81
C ALA A 497 7.30 -24.16 -2.43
N ILE A 498 7.03 -24.34 -3.72
CA ILE A 498 5.84 -23.78 -4.40
C ILE A 498 4.74 -24.80 -4.69
N ILE A 499 5.01 -26.09 -4.48
CA ILE A 499 4.04 -27.17 -4.63
C ILE A 499 2.79 -26.86 -3.81
N PRO A 500 1.55 -27.03 -4.32
CA PRO A 500 0.36 -26.83 -3.50
C PRO A 500 0.38 -27.70 -2.24
N PRO A 501 0.01 -27.16 -1.06
CA PRO A 501 -0.13 -28.00 0.12
C PRO A 501 -1.26 -29.02 -0.09
N GLN A 502 -1.00 -30.29 0.23
CA GLN A 502 -2.07 -31.30 0.29
C GLN A 502 -2.87 -31.08 1.58
N SER A 503 -4.18 -30.91 1.48
CA SER A 503 -5.03 -30.85 2.67
C SER A 503 -5.39 -32.27 3.13
N ALA A 504 -5.21 -32.55 4.42
CA ALA A 504 -5.65 -33.80 5.03
C ALA A 504 -7.10 -33.73 5.55
N SER A 505 -7.73 -32.55 5.51
CA SER A 505 -9.09 -32.29 5.97
C SER A 505 -9.78 -31.26 5.07
N ASN A 506 -11.08 -31.41 4.87
CA ASN A 506 -11.90 -30.44 4.14
C ASN A 506 -12.56 -29.42 5.08
N GLU A 507 -12.46 -29.61 6.40
CA GLU A 507 -13.02 -28.71 7.39
C GLU A 507 -12.08 -27.53 7.67
N PHE A 508 -12.54 -26.31 7.37
CA PHE A 508 -11.74 -25.07 7.52
C PHE A 508 -11.11 -24.90 8.91
N GLY A 509 -11.84 -25.28 9.97
CA GLY A 509 -11.35 -25.19 11.37
C GLY A 509 -10.28 -26.22 11.75
N ALA A 510 -10.04 -27.22 10.91
CA ALA A 510 -9.05 -28.29 11.10
C ALA A 510 -7.85 -28.17 10.15
N LEU A 511 -7.81 -27.12 9.32
CA LEU A 511 -6.72 -26.88 8.37
C LEU A 511 -5.43 -26.49 9.10
N ARG A 512 -4.30 -26.83 8.46
CA ARG A 512 -2.98 -26.33 8.88
C ARG A 512 -2.89 -24.82 8.63
N ASN A 513 -2.12 -24.11 9.45
CA ASN A 513 -1.97 -22.66 9.36
C ASN A 513 -1.48 -22.17 7.98
N ASP A 514 -0.62 -22.92 7.30
CA ASP A 514 -0.13 -22.55 5.96
C ASP A 514 -1.22 -22.67 4.89
N VAL A 515 -2.14 -23.64 5.03
CA VAL A 515 -3.33 -23.77 4.17
C VAL A 515 -4.30 -22.64 4.47
N ILE A 516 -4.50 -22.32 5.75
CA ILE A 516 -5.36 -21.21 6.18
C ILE A 516 -4.92 -19.87 5.58
N ASP A 517 -3.63 -19.53 5.64
CA ASP A 517 -3.10 -18.28 5.09
C ASP A 517 -3.42 -18.15 3.58
N GLU A 518 -3.32 -19.26 2.85
CA GLU A 518 -3.64 -19.30 1.42
C GLU A 518 -5.15 -19.17 1.15
N VAL A 519 -6.00 -19.88 1.89
CA VAL A 519 -7.46 -19.76 1.77
C VAL A 519 -7.90 -18.32 2.05
N LEU A 520 -7.37 -17.70 3.11
CA LEU A 520 -7.67 -16.30 3.46
C LEU A 520 -7.17 -15.33 2.39
N CYS A 521 -6.03 -15.61 1.75
CA CYS A 521 -5.54 -14.83 0.61
C CYS A 521 -6.54 -14.85 -0.55
N ILE A 522 -7.04 -16.03 -0.93
CA ILE A 522 -8.01 -16.18 -2.02
C ILE A 522 -9.35 -15.53 -1.64
N ALA A 523 -9.83 -15.73 -0.41
CA ALA A 523 -11.06 -15.10 0.08
C ALA A 523 -10.99 -13.57 -0.04
N LYS A 524 -9.87 -12.98 0.40
CA LYS A 524 -9.60 -11.54 0.29
C LYS A 524 -9.55 -11.08 -1.17
N PHE A 525 -8.94 -11.86 -2.06
CA PHE A 525 -8.91 -11.52 -3.49
C PHE A 525 -10.32 -11.48 -4.08
N LEU A 526 -11.15 -12.48 -3.79
CA LEU A 526 -12.54 -12.53 -4.26
C LEU A 526 -13.40 -11.39 -3.71
N GLU A 527 -13.11 -10.94 -2.48
CA GLU A 527 -13.75 -9.78 -1.88
C GLU A 527 -13.47 -8.49 -2.64
N ALA A 528 -12.23 -8.30 -3.11
CA ALA A 528 -11.82 -7.09 -3.83
C ALA A 528 -12.37 -7.00 -5.27
N GLN A 529 -12.95 -8.08 -5.81
CA GLN A 529 -13.52 -8.12 -7.16
C GLN A 529 -15.06 -7.94 -7.19
N LYS A 530 -15.69 -7.76 -6.04
CA LYS A 530 -17.12 -7.43 -5.90
C LYS A 530 -17.27 -5.94 -5.66
#